data_AF-A0A5C5APB8-F1
#
_entry.id   AF-A0A5C5APB8-F1
#
_cell.length_a   1.000
_cell.length_b   1.000
_cell.length_c   1.000
_cell.angle_alpha   90.00
_cell.angle_beta   90.00
_cell.angle_gamma   90.00
#
_symmetry.space_group_name_H-M   'P 1'
#
loop_
_entity.id
_entity.type
_entity.pdbx_description
1 polymer ?
#
loop_
_entity_poly.entity_id
_entity_poly.type
_entity_poly.pdbx_seq_one_letter_code
_entity_poly.pdbx_strand_id
1 'polypeptide(L)'
;MGVIVLFLGVVFAITFHVVTHRRMDANKKKLYMVSLVFAIVCSAIPTTGEKKSDFLYFGIPAENFIYYGGWEISFNPLGFFVNFILFYLVLNVLFKLRKSSDREVKK
;
A
#
# COMPACT_ATOMS: atom_id res chain seq x y z
N MET A 1 2.48 7.04 -20.38
CA MET A 1 3.58 7.49 -19.49
C MET A 1 3.12 8.34 -18.30
N GLY A 2 2.19 9.30 -18.46
CA GLY A 2 1.77 10.18 -17.36
C GLY A 2 1.24 9.47 -16.10
N VAL A 3 0.56 8.33 -16.26
CA VAL A 3 0.00 7.54 -15.15
C VAL A 3 1.09 6.93 -14.27
N ILE A 4 2.16 6.40 -14.89
CA ILE A 4 3.31 5.85 -14.17
C ILE A 4 4.04 6.96 -13.41
N VAL A 5 4.22 8.13 -14.04
CA VAL A 5 4.82 9.31 -13.39
C VAL A 5 3.99 9.74 -12.18
N LEU A 6 2.66 9.75 -12.30
CA LEU A 6 1.76 10.11 -11.20
C LEU A 6 1.84 9.10 -10.04
N PHE A 7 1.87 7.80 -10.34
CA PHE A 7 2.06 6.76 -9.34
C PHE A 7 3.40 6.91 -8.59
N LEU A 8 4.50 7.06 -9.33
CA LEU A 8 5.83 7.27 -8.76
C LEU A 8 5.90 8.57 -7.95
N GLY A 9 5.23 9.63 -8.41
CA GLY A 9 5.10 10.89 -7.69
C GLY A 9 4.40 10.73 -6.34
N VAL A 10 3.31 9.95 -6.28
CA VAL A 10 2.61 9.64 -5.02
C VAL A 10 3.50 8.82 -4.07
N VAL A 11 4.15 7.77 -4.58
CA VAL A 11 5.08 6.95 -3.79
C VAL A 11 6.23 7.80 -3.24
N PHE A 12 6.80 8.67 -4.07
CA PHE A 12 7.86 9.59 -3.67
C PHE A 12 7.38 10.59 -2.61
N ALA A 13 6.20 11.19 -2.79
CA ALA A 13 5.64 12.14 -1.83
C ALA A 13 5.41 11.50 -0.45
N ILE A 14 4.85 10.28 -0.41
CA ILE A 14 4.66 9.53 0.84
C ILE A 14 6.01 9.20 1.47
N THR A 15 6.96 8.68 0.68
CA THR A 15 8.31 8.33 1.17
C THR A 15 9.01 9.55 1.75
N PHE A 16 9.03 10.65 1.01
CA PHE A 16 9.63 11.91 1.43
C PHE A 16 9.01 12.41 2.73
N HIS A 17 7.67 12.41 2.82
CA HIS A 17 6.97 12.79 4.03
C HIS A 17 7.39 11.92 5.23
N VAL A 18 7.39 10.59 5.08
CA VAL A 18 7.74 9.65 6.16
C VAL A 18 9.20 9.82 6.61
N VAL A 19 10.15 9.99 5.68
CA VAL A 19 11.58 10.17 6.00
C VAL A 19 11.83 11.49 6.71
N THR A 20 11.31 12.59 6.13
CA THR A 20 11.59 13.97 6.59
C THR A 20 10.83 14.34 7.85
N HIS A 21 9.79 13.60 8.23
CA HIS A 21 9.04 13.85 9.45
C HIS A 21 9.93 13.64 10.69
N ARG A 22 10.54 14.72 11.18
CA ARG A 22 11.54 14.70 12.27
C ARG A 22 11.02 14.15 13.59
N ARG A 23 9.74 14.39 13.91
CA ARG A 23 9.15 13.96 15.21
C ARG A 23 8.60 12.54 15.23
N MET A 24 8.73 11.79 14.15
CA MET A 24 8.18 10.43 14.08
C MET A 24 9.19 9.41 14.62
N ASP A 25 8.74 8.59 15.57
CA ASP A 25 9.52 7.47 16.12
C ASP A 25 10.04 6.53 15.02
N ALA A 26 11.23 5.98 15.22
CA ALA A 26 11.90 5.13 14.24
C ALA A 26 11.11 3.85 13.91
N ASN A 27 10.47 3.22 14.90
CA ASN A 27 9.64 2.04 14.67
C ASN A 27 8.39 2.41 13.89
N LYS A 28 7.79 3.58 14.19
CA LYS A 28 6.65 4.10 13.43
C LYS A 28 7.03 4.41 11.97
N LYS A 29 8.21 5.02 11.73
CA LYS A 29 8.75 5.22 10.37
C LYS A 29 8.91 3.89 9.64
N LYS A 30 9.53 2.90 10.28
CA LYS A 30 9.73 1.56 9.70
C LYS A 30 8.38 0.91 9.36
N LEU A 31 7.40 1.00 10.24
CA LEU A 31 6.07 0.46 10.01
C LEU A 31 5.39 1.11 8.80
N TYR A 32 5.47 2.43 8.65
CA TYR A 32 4.98 3.12 7.46
C TYR A 32 5.70 2.67 6.19
N MET A 33 7.03 2.56 6.21
CA MET A 33 7.78 2.11 5.03
C MET A 33 7.41 0.68 4.61
N VAL A 34 7.28 -0.23 5.56
CA VAL A 34 6.83 -1.60 5.28
C VAL A 34 5.40 -1.58 4.71
N SER A 35 4.50 -0.78 5.28
CA SER A 35 3.12 -0.63 4.78
C SER A 35 3.07 -0.09 3.35
N LEU A 36 3.96 0.84 3.01
CA LEU A 36 4.11 1.37 1.65
C LEU A 36 4.57 0.29 0.68
N VAL A 37 5.54 -0.54 1.06
CA VAL A 37 5.98 -1.68 0.25
C VAL A 37 4.83 -2.65 -0.01
N PHE A 38 4.03 -2.98 1.02
CA PHE A 38 2.84 -3.81 0.86
C PHE A 38 1.83 -3.17 -0.10
N ALA A 39 1.57 -1.87 0.02
CA ALA A 39 0.67 -1.16 -0.90
C ALA A 39 1.17 -1.21 -2.36
N ILE A 40 2.48 -1.06 -2.59
CA ILE A 40 3.08 -1.15 -3.93
C ILE A 40 2.91 -2.56 -4.49
N VAL A 41 3.29 -3.59 -3.72
CA VAL A 41 3.19 -4.99 -4.19
C VAL A 41 1.74 -5.37 -4.46
N CYS A 42 0.82 -5.06 -3.53
CA CYS A 42 -0.60 -5.37 -3.68
C CYS A 42 -1.30 -4.55 -4.77
N SER A 43 -0.76 -3.38 -5.15
CA SER A 43 -1.28 -2.59 -6.27
C SER A 43 -1.13 -3.30 -7.62
N ALA A 44 -0.17 -4.23 -7.75
CA ALA A 44 0.05 -5.01 -8.96
C ALA A 44 -0.70 -6.36 -8.97
N ILE A 45 -1.45 -6.67 -7.91
CA ILE A 45 -2.22 -7.91 -7.84
C ILE A 45 -3.59 -7.69 -8.51
N PRO A 46 -3.98 -8.54 -9.48
CA PRO A 46 -5.30 -8.43 -10.10
C PRO A 46 -6.40 -8.75 -9.08
N THR A 47 -7.46 -7.94 -9.06
CA THR A 47 -8.48 -7.97 -8.00
C THR A 47 -9.39 -9.20 -8.11
N THR A 48 -9.76 -9.65 -9.32
CA THR A 48 -10.38 -10.96 -9.62
C THR A 48 -10.48 -11.22 -11.13
N GLY A 49 -10.33 -12.49 -11.55
CA GLY A 49 -10.28 -12.95 -12.95
C GLY A 49 -11.62 -13.41 -13.55
N GLU A 50 -12.71 -12.67 -13.36
CA GLU A 50 -13.95 -13.00 -14.09
C GLU A 50 -13.86 -12.58 -15.56
N LYS A 51 -13.97 -13.59 -16.43
CA LYS A 51 -13.79 -13.59 -17.88
C LYS A 51 -14.86 -12.81 -18.68
N LYS A 52 -15.40 -11.71 -18.15
CA LYS A 52 -16.48 -10.92 -18.78
C LYS A 52 -16.31 -9.41 -18.69
N SER A 53 -15.19 -8.92 -18.18
CA SER A 53 -14.85 -7.51 -18.15
C SER A 53 -13.91 -7.20 -19.31
N ASP A 54 -14.22 -6.18 -20.11
CA ASP A 54 -13.32 -5.65 -21.15
C ASP A 54 -12.02 -5.09 -20.55
N PHE A 55 -11.98 -4.88 -19.22
CA PHE A 55 -10.88 -4.24 -18.50
C PHE A 55 -10.30 -5.12 -17.39
N LEU A 56 -9.02 -4.93 -17.11
CA LEU A 56 -8.27 -5.63 -16.06
C LEU A 56 -8.02 -4.70 -14.88
N TYR A 57 -8.57 -5.08 -13.73
CA TYR A 57 -8.48 -4.32 -12.48
C TYR A 57 -7.38 -4.88 -11.58
N PHE A 58 -6.57 -3.99 -11.02
CA PHE A 58 -5.47 -4.32 -10.12
C PHE A 58 -5.56 -3.49 -8.85
N GLY A 59 -5.00 -4.02 -7.77
CA GLY A 59 -5.05 -3.43 -6.46
C GLY A 59 -5.97 -4.21 -5.56
N ILE A 60 -5.40 -4.66 -4.45
CA ILE A 60 -6.15 -5.25 -3.34
C ILE A 60 -5.72 -4.60 -2.02
N PRO A 61 -6.67 -4.39 -1.09
CA PRO A 61 -8.11 -4.66 -1.23
C PRO A 61 -8.91 -3.58 -1.97
N ALA A 62 -8.43 -2.34 -2.05
CA ALA A 62 -9.01 -1.31 -2.90
C ALA A 62 -8.32 -1.28 -4.28
N GLU A 63 -9.07 -0.93 -5.32
CA GLU A 63 -8.56 -0.82 -6.69
C GLU A 63 -7.52 0.30 -6.83
N ASN A 64 -6.43 0.00 -7.52
CA ASN A 64 -5.31 0.89 -7.80
C ASN A 64 -5.18 1.21 -9.26
N PHE A 65 -5.28 0.21 -10.14
CA PHE A 65 -5.08 0.40 -11.57
C PHE A 65 -6.19 -0.27 -12.36
N ILE A 66 -6.50 0.34 -13.50
CA ILE A 66 -7.40 -0.21 -14.51
C ILE A 66 -6.59 -0.28 -15.80
N TYR A 67 -6.50 -1.45 -16.41
CA TYR A 67 -5.91 -1.66 -17.72
C TYR A 67 -6.99 -1.86 -18.75
N TYR A 68 -7.03 -0.98 -19.75
CA TYR A 68 -8.06 -0.95 -20.80
C TYR A 68 -7.65 -1.70 -22.08
N GLY A 69 -6.42 -2.22 -22.15
CA GLY A 69 -5.83 -2.79 -23.36
C GLY A 69 -4.75 -1.89 -23.97
N GLY A 70 -3.86 -2.47 -24.79
CA GLY A 70 -2.74 -1.75 -25.39
C GLY A 70 -1.80 -1.13 -24.34
N TRP A 71 -1.63 0.19 -24.37
CA TRP A 71 -0.81 0.98 -23.43
C TRP A 71 -1.66 1.86 -22.49
N GLU A 72 -2.96 1.62 -22.43
CA GLU A 72 -3.91 2.45 -21.67
C GLU A 72 -4.10 1.88 -20.26
N ILE A 73 -3.56 2.59 -19.27
CA ILE A 73 -3.69 2.28 -17.85
C ILE A 73 -4.18 3.53 -17.14
N SER A 74 -5.13 3.39 -16.24
CA SER A 74 -5.49 4.42 -15.25
C SER A 74 -4.96 4.06 -13.87
N PHE A 75 -4.69 5.07 -13.06
CA PHE A 75 -4.29 4.93 -11.66
C PHE A 75 -5.27 5.68 -10.77
N ASN A 76 -5.69 5.06 -9.68
CA ASN A 76 -6.53 5.61 -8.62
C ASN A 76 -5.67 5.89 -7.36
N PRO A 77 -5.26 7.15 -7.13
CA PRO A 77 -4.44 7.50 -5.98
C PRO A 77 -5.15 7.29 -4.64
N LEU A 78 -6.47 7.46 -4.60
CA LEU A 78 -7.26 7.27 -3.37
C LEU A 78 -7.27 5.81 -2.95
N GLY A 79 -7.46 4.89 -3.89
CA GLY A 79 -7.37 3.46 -3.62
C GLY A 79 -6.00 3.05 -3.09
N PHE A 80 -4.92 3.62 -3.65
CA PHE A 80 -3.56 3.43 -3.13
C PHE A 80 -3.40 3.92 -1.70
N PHE A 81 -3.91 5.11 -1.40
CA PHE A 81 -3.82 5.69 -0.08
C PHE A 81 -4.63 4.89 0.97
N VAL A 82 -5.81 4.41 0.60
CA VAL A 82 -6.63 3.51 1.44
C VAL A 82 -5.87 2.22 1.74
N ASN A 83 -5.29 1.57 0.71
CA ASN A 83 -4.50 0.36 0.89
C ASN A 83 -3.30 0.60 1.81
N PHE A 84 -2.58 1.70 1.63
CA PHE A 84 -1.46 2.08 2.50
C PHE A 84 -1.87 2.22 3.97
N ILE A 85 -2.96 2.94 4.24
CA ILE A 85 -3.49 3.09 5.61
C ILE A 85 -3.92 1.74 6.18
N LEU A 86 -4.62 0.93 5.38
CA LEU A 86 -5.11 -0.36 5.83
C LEU A 86 -3.95 -1.30 6.20
N PHE A 87 -2.93 -1.40 5.35
CA PHE A 87 -1.74 -2.22 5.66
C PHE A 87 -1.03 -1.71 6.91
N TYR A 88 -0.95 -0.38 7.10
CA TYR A 88 -0.44 0.18 8.34
C TYR A 88 -1.24 -0.27 9.56
N LEU A 89 -2.57 -0.21 9.50
CA LEU A 89 -3.43 -0.63 10.61
C LEU A 89 -3.26 -2.11 10.92
N VAL A 90 -3.29 -2.97 9.91
CA VAL A 90 -3.12 -4.43 10.06
C VAL A 90 -1.76 -4.76 10.67
N LEU A 91 -0.67 -4.22 10.11
CA LEU A 91 0.67 -4.47 10.61
C LEU A 91 0.88 -3.90 12.03
N ASN A 92 0.28 -2.77 12.34
CA ASN A 92 0.31 -2.19 13.69
C ASN A 92 -0.37 -3.11 14.71
N VAL A 93 -1.54 -3.68 14.37
CA VAL A 93 -2.25 -4.64 15.22
C VAL A 93 -1.41 -5.90 15.42
N LEU A 94 -0.87 -6.49 14.34
CA LEU A 94 0.01 -7.66 14.41
C LEU A 94 1.24 -7.41 15.29
N PHE A 95 1.86 -6.23 15.16
CA PHE A 95 3.02 -5.86 15.97
C PHE A 95 2.68 -5.74 17.47
N LYS A 96 1.52 -5.15 17.79
CA LYS A 96 1.03 -5.05 19.17
C LYS A 96 0.72 -6.43 19.77
N LEU A 97 0.06 -7.32 19.01
CA LEU A 97 -0.25 -8.68 19.45
C LEU A 97 1.03 -9.49 19.73
N ARG A 98 2.03 -9.41 18.85
CA ARG A 98 3.35 -10.04 19.07
C ARG A 98 4.02 -9.54 20.36
N LYS A 99 3.98 -8.22 20.61
CA LYS A 99 4.56 -7.63 21.83
C LYS A 99 3.81 -8.05 23.09
N SER A 100 2.50 -8.28 23.01
CA SER A 100 1.70 -8.80 24.13
C SER A 100 2.06 -10.26 24.43
N SER A 101 2.15 -11.10 23.40
CA SER A 101 2.51 -12.51 23.56
C SER A 101 3.92 -12.72 24.14
N ASP A 102 4.93 -11.92 23.73
CA ASP A 102 6.29 -12.00 24.30
C ASP A 102 6.34 -11.63 25.80
N ARG A 103 5.38 -10.83 26.29
CA ARG A 103 5.28 -10.51 27.72
C ARG A 103 4.65 -11.62 28.55
N GLU A 104 3.73 -12.39 27.97
CA GLU A 104 3.10 -13.52 28.66
C GLU A 104 4.06 -14.71 28.77
N VAL A 105 4.89 -14.97 27.76
CA VAL A 105 5.89 -16.05 27.77
C VAL A 105 7.04 -15.81 28.77
N LYS A 106 7.28 -14.54 29.14
CA LYS A 106 8.34 -14.15 30.10
C LYS A 106 7.85 -14.04 31.56
N LYS A 107 6.57 -14.30 31.83
CA LYS A 107 6.03 -14.43 33.19
C LYS A 107 6.08 -15.89 33.61
#